data_AF-A0A356XFE1-F1
#
_entry.id   AF-A0A356XFE1-F1
#
_cell.length_a   1.000
_cell.length_b   1.000
_cell.length_c   1.000
_cell.angle_alpha   90.00
_cell.angle_beta   90.00
_cell.angle_gamma   90.00
#
_symmetry.space_group_name_H-M   'P 1'
#
loop_
_entity.id
_entity.type
_entity.pdbx_description
1 polymer ?
#
loop_
_entity_poly.entity_id
_entity_poly.type
_entity_poly.pdbx_seq_one_letter_code
_entity_poly.pdbx_strand_id
1 'polypeptide(L)'
;MHVMEPKRVGMDRIVNAAAAAGMGYPPPLVVVDLGTATTFSVLDPEGAFIGGAICPGVNTSLKALSKAAAQLPDIFLQDPAGAFEKDPDPSSQIKLPVVAGNTEGCMRSGSLYGNACLIEGMVARMEAELGYPLRVILTGGHASLIHPHLKCAAVRVEELLMQGLYFIYKQIADQTDRGVETP
;
A
#
# COMPACT_ATOMS: atom_id res chain seq x y z
N MET A 1 -7.17 -1.59 19.61
CA MET A 1 -6.57 -2.60 18.70
C MET A 1 -7.04 -3.97 19.14
N HIS A 2 -7.61 -4.76 18.24
CA HIS A 2 -8.25 -6.06 18.51
C HIS A 2 -7.58 -7.17 17.68
N VAL A 3 -6.30 -7.42 17.93
CA VAL A 3 -5.55 -8.50 17.27
C VAL A 3 -4.99 -9.47 18.30
N MET A 4 -4.83 -10.74 17.92
CA MET A 4 -4.39 -11.82 18.83
C MET A 4 -2.96 -11.60 19.38
N GLU A 5 -2.05 -11.04 18.58
CA GLU A 5 -0.66 -10.81 18.97
C GLU A 5 -0.22 -9.36 18.74
N PRO A 6 -0.66 -8.41 19.59
CA PRO A 6 -0.40 -6.98 19.43
C PRO A 6 1.07 -6.60 19.21
N LYS A 7 1.98 -7.29 19.91
CA LYS A 7 3.42 -7.00 19.89
C LYS A 7 4.14 -7.49 18.63
N ARG A 8 3.50 -8.33 17.82
CA ARG A 8 4.07 -8.87 16.57
C ARG A 8 3.62 -8.14 15.32
N VAL A 9 2.68 -7.20 15.46
CA VAL A 9 2.27 -6.37 14.33
C VAL A 9 3.40 -5.40 13.99
N GLY A 10 3.74 -5.32 12.71
CA GLY A 10 4.70 -4.33 12.21
C GLY A 10 4.27 -2.92 12.60
N MET A 11 5.19 -2.13 13.15
CA MET A 11 4.88 -0.80 13.67
C MET A 11 4.43 0.14 12.56
N ASP A 12 5.02 0.00 11.37
CA ASP A 12 4.63 0.68 10.13
C ASP A 12 3.15 0.50 9.82
N ARG A 13 2.60 -0.71 9.98
CA ARG A 13 1.19 -1.01 9.72
C ARG A 13 0.26 -0.29 10.69
N ILE A 14 0.63 -0.25 11.98
CA ILE A 14 -0.14 0.46 13.01
C ILE A 14 -0.10 1.96 12.74
N VAL A 15 1.09 2.51 12.48
CA VAL A 15 1.27 3.94 12.23
C VAL A 15 0.50 4.36 10.97
N ASN A 16 0.61 3.61 9.87
CA ASN A 16 -0.12 3.91 8.64
C ASN A 16 -1.64 3.92 8.84
N ALA A 17 -2.19 2.93 9.54
CA ALA A 17 -3.64 2.86 9.80
C ALA A 17 -4.10 4.02 10.71
N ALA A 18 -3.37 4.28 11.81
CA ALA A 18 -3.67 5.38 12.71
C ALA A 18 -3.53 6.75 12.03
N ALA A 19 -2.53 6.92 11.16
CA ALA A 19 -2.29 8.12 10.39
C ALA A 19 -3.47 8.41 9.46
N ALA A 20 -3.95 7.41 8.71
CA ALA A 20 -5.11 7.57 7.84
C ALA A 20 -6.33 8.07 8.62
N ALA A 21 -6.63 7.45 9.78
CA ALA A 21 -7.71 7.92 10.64
C ALA A 21 -7.49 9.35 11.16
N GLY A 22 -6.28 9.66 11.65
CA GLY A 22 -5.93 10.98 12.19
C GLY A 22 -5.92 12.10 11.15
N MET A 23 -5.68 11.78 9.87
CA MET A 23 -5.73 12.71 8.75
C MET A 23 -7.16 13.01 8.27
N GLY A 24 -8.19 12.50 8.96
CA GLY A 24 -9.59 12.78 8.64
C GLY A 24 -10.22 11.79 7.67
N TYR A 25 -9.60 10.63 7.43
CA TYR A 25 -10.27 9.52 6.75
C TYR A 25 -11.01 8.65 7.78
N PRO A 26 -12.33 8.80 7.99
CA PRO A 26 -13.04 8.00 8.98
C PRO A 26 -13.00 6.50 8.67
N PRO A 27 -12.90 5.64 9.71
CA PRO A 27 -13.15 4.22 9.60
C PRO A 27 -14.62 3.91 9.24
N PRO A 28 -14.94 2.68 8.79
CA PRO A 28 -14.02 1.58 8.56
C PRO A 28 -13.18 1.77 7.29
N LEU A 29 -11.90 1.42 7.37
CA LEU A 29 -10.94 1.63 6.28
C LEU A 29 -9.90 0.52 6.21
N VAL A 30 -9.30 0.39 5.03
CA VAL A 30 -8.13 -0.45 4.79
C VAL A 30 -7.02 0.40 4.19
N VAL A 31 -5.87 0.38 4.83
CA VAL A 31 -4.63 0.92 4.27
C VAL A 31 -3.91 -0.18 3.52
N VAL A 32 -3.64 0.06 2.25
CA VAL A 32 -2.88 -0.79 1.34
C VAL A 32 -1.53 -0.12 1.07
N ASP A 33 -0.45 -0.69 1.61
CA ASP A 33 0.91 -0.19 1.44
C ASP A 33 1.67 -1.05 0.41
N LEU A 34 2.05 -0.43 -0.70
CA LEU A 34 2.74 -1.05 -1.84
C LEU A 34 4.27 -0.87 -1.77
N GLY A 35 4.86 -1.40 -0.71
CA GLY A 35 6.31 -1.42 -0.48
C GLY A 35 6.98 -2.74 -0.90
N THR A 36 8.02 -3.13 -0.16
CA THR A 36 8.70 -4.44 -0.31
C THR A 36 7.73 -5.61 -0.18
N ALA A 37 6.76 -5.47 0.72
CA ALA A 37 5.56 -6.28 0.78
C ALA A 37 4.36 -5.41 0.42
N THR A 38 3.32 -6.02 -0.15
CA THR A 38 2.01 -5.41 -0.24
C THR A 38 1.27 -5.75 1.04
N THR A 39 0.99 -4.78 1.90
CA THR A 39 0.28 -5.02 3.17
C THR A 39 -1.11 -4.41 3.14
N PHE A 40 -2.06 -5.07 3.81
CA PHE A 40 -3.41 -4.60 4.05
C PHE A 40 -3.59 -4.45 5.57
N SER A 41 -4.04 -3.29 6.01
CA SER A 41 -4.17 -2.93 7.42
C SER A 41 -5.55 -2.34 7.65
N VAL A 42 -6.41 -3.07 8.37
CA VAL A 42 -7.84 -2.78 8.50
C VAL A 42 -8.15 -2.15 9.85
N LEU A 43 -8.92 -1.06 9.81
CA LEU A 43 -9.61 -0.50 10.97
C LEU A 43 -11.11 -0.82 10.87
N ASP A 44 -11.68 -1.33 11.95
CA ASP A 44 -13.13 -1.53 12.11
C ASP A 44 -13.87 -0.19 12.28
N PRO A 45 -15.23 -0.15 12.29
CA PRO A 45 -16.01 1.08 12.42
C PRO A 45 -15.69 1.90 13.68
N GLU A 46 -15.26 1.24 14.75
CA GLU A 46 -14.83 1.85 16.01
C GLU A 46 -13.39 2.42 15.93
N GLY A 47 -12.70 2.24 14.81
CA GLY A 47 -11.34 2.69 14.57
C GLY A 47 -10.28 1.80 15.19
N ALA A 48 -10.63 0.61 15.66
CA ALA A 48 -9.67 -0.35 16.18
C ALA A 48 -9.00 -1.09 15.03
N PHE A 49 -7.67 -1.22 15.11
CA PHE A 49 -6.92 -2.09 14.20
C PHE A 49 -7.29 -3.55 14.47
N ILE A 50 -7.84 -4.22 13.47
CA ILE A 50 -8.34 -5.61 13.55
C ILE A 50 -7.49 -6.61 12.76
N GLY A 51 -6.48 -6.15 12.05
CA GLY A 51 -5.55 -7.00 11.30
C GLY A 51 -5.51 -6.69 9.81
N GLY A 52 -5.41 -7.73 8.99
CA GLY A 52 -5.38 -7.64 7.53
C GLY A 52 -4.47 -8.71 6.91
N ALA A 53 -3.86 -8.41 5.77
CA ALA A 53 -3.12 -9.38 4.96
C ALA A 53 -1.71 -8.89 4.58
N ILE A 54 -0.83 -9.81 4.21
CA ILE A 54 0.52 -9.52 3.71
C ILE A 54 0.74 -10.38 2.46
N CYS A 55 1.11 -9.72 1.37
CA CYS A 55 1.46 -10.35 0.09
C CYS A 55 2.88 -9.94 -0.33
N PRO A 56 3.54 -10.72 -1.20
CA PRO A 56 4.77 -10.25 -1.84
C PRO A 56 4.55 -8.91 -2.55
N GLY A 57 5.45 -7.95 -2.35
CA GLY A 57 5.39 -6.68 -3.06
C GLY A 57 5.66 -6.84 -4.54
N VAL A 58 5.40 -5.78 -5.31
CA VAL A 58 5.46 -5.80 -6.78
C VAL A 58 6.86 -6.18 -7.29
N ASN A 59 7.89 -5.43 -6.88
CA ASN A 59 9.27 -5.74 -7.29
C ASN A 59 9.82 -7.00 -6.59
N THR A 60 9.36 -7.31 -5.38
CA THR A 60 9.74 -8.56 -4.68
C THR A 60 9.28 -9.79 -5.46
N SER A 61 8.05 -9.77 -5.96
CA SER A 61 7.49 -10.87 -6.75
C SER A 61 8.16 -11.00 -8.12
N LEU A 62 8.44 -9.88 -8.81
CA LEU A 62 9.21 -9.89 -10.07
C LEU A 62 10.61 -10.50 -9.86
N LYS A 63 11.35 -10.03 -8.86
CA LYS A 63 12.67 -10.57 -8.51
C LYS A 63 12.62 -12.06 -8.19
N ALA A 64 11.56 -12.52 -7.51
CA ALA A 64 11.37 -13.94 -7.23
C ALA A 64 11.16 -14.76 -8.51
N LEU A 65 10.39 -14.26 -9.47
CA LEU A 65 10.19 -14.90 -10.77
C LEU A 65 11.49 -15.02 -11.57
N SER A 66 12.24 -13.92 -11.69
CA SER A 66 13.53 -13.89 -12.39
C SER A 66 14.56 -14.84 -11.77
N LYS A 67 14.54 -15.00 -10.45
CA LYS A 67 15.42 -15.94 -9.75
C LYS A 67 15.00 -17.40 -9.91
N ALA A 68 13.69 -17.67 -9.95
CA ALA A 68 13.17 -19.03 -9.93
C ALA A 68 13.04 -19.67 -11.33
N ALA A 69 12.84 -18.87 -12.37
CA ALA A 69 12.61 -19.35 -13.72
C ALA A 69 13.82 -19.13 -14.64
N ALA A 70 14.25 -20.18 -15.34
CA ALA A 70 15.50 -20.19 -16.11
C ALA A 70 15.58 -19.17 -17.26
N GLN A 71 14.44 -18.70 -17.79
CA GLN A 71 14.38 -17.83 -18.97
C GLN A 71 13.73 -16.46 -18.68
N LEU A 72 13.35 -16.18 -17.43
CA LEU A 72 12.75 -14.89 -17.10
C LEU A 72 13.86 -13.87 -16.78
N PRO A 73 13.91 -12.74 -17.50
CA PRO A 73 14.93 -11.72 -17.26
C PRO A 73 14.74 -11.04 -15.90
N ASP A 74 15.82 -10.50 -15.35
CA ASP A 74 15.76 -9.65 -14.16
C ASP A 74 15.19 -8.28 -14.56
N ILE A 75 13.97 -7.99 -14.09
CA ILE A 75 13.25 -6.76 -14.42
C ILE A 75 12.58 -6.17 -13.19
N PHE A 76 12.35 -4.87 -13.25
CA PHE A 76 11.57 -4.13 -12.26
C PHE A 76 10.38 -3.46 -12.95
N LEU A 77 9.31 -3.20 -12.19
CA LEU A 77 8.20 -2.38 -12.68
C LEU A 77 8.59 -0.90 -12.70
N GLN A 78 9.43 -0.50 -11.75
CA GLN A 78 10.10 0.80 -11.68
C GLN A 78 11.52 0.57 -11.16
N ASP A 79 12.51 1.26 -11.74
CA ASP A 79 13.89 1.18 -11.26
C ASP A 79 13.94 1.58 -9.76
N PRO A 80 14.69 0.86 -8.91
CA PRO A 80 14.94 1.24 -7.52
C PRO A 80 15.43 2.68 -7.32
N ALA A 81 16.07 3.30 -8.32
CA ALA A 81 16.50 4.69 -8.30
C ALA A 81 15.38 5.70 -8.65
N GLY A 82 14.14 5.23 -8.88
CA GLY A 82 13.00 6.05 -9.28
C GLY A 82 13.01 6.48 -10.75
N ALA A 83 14.02 6.05 -11.52
CA ALA A 83 14.06 6.28 -12.95
C ALA A 83 13.05 5.35 -13.64
N PHE A 84 12.15 5.93 -14.43
CA PHE A 84 11.61 5.18 -15.56
C PHE A 84 12.78 4.78 -16.45
N GLU A 85 12.70 3.65 -17.15
CA GLU A 85 13.48 3.50 -18.39
C GLU A 85 13.39 4.83 -19.13
N LYS A 86 14.55 5.34 -19.58
CA LYS A 86 14.77 6.66 -20.18
C LYS A 86 13.87 6.92 -21.39
N ASP A 87 12.57 7.12 -21.17
CA ASP A 87 11.68 7.81 -22.07
C ASP A 87 11.46 9.19 -21.46
N PRO A 88 12.09 10.26 -22.00
CA PRO A 88 12.06 11.60 -21.42
C PRO A 88 10.71 12.30 -21.56
N ASP A 89 9.67 11.62 -22.05
CA ASP A 89 8.36 12.20 -22.29
C ASP A 89 7.40 11.95 -21.10
N PRO A 90 7.08 12.97 -20.27
CA PRO A 90 6.09 12.84 -19.20
C PRO A 90 4.65 12.62 -19.70
N SER A 91 4.41 12.68 -21.03
CA SER A 91 3.15 12.26 -21.66
C SER A 91 3.13 10.79 -22.08
N SER A 92 4.28 10.08 -21.99
CA SER A 92 4.35 8.62 -22.13
C SER A 92 3.91 7.93 -20.83
N GLN A 93 2.61 7.94 -20.54
CA GLN A 93 2.08 6.87 -19.69
C GLN A 93 2.51 5.54 -20.32
N ILE A 94 3.09 4.63 -19.53
CA ILE A 94 3.41 3.29 -20.01
C ILE A 94 2.11 2.69 -20.56
N LYS A 95 1.96 2.68 -21.89
CA LYS A 95 0.82 2.03 -22.54
C LYS A 95 1.12 0.54 -22.59
N LEU A 96 1.07 -0.10 -21.43
CA LEU A 96 1.33 -1.51 -21.28
C LEU A 96 0.06 -2.30 -21.63
N PRO A 97 0.02 -3.07 -22.71
CA PRO A 97 -1.14 -3.92 -22.99
C PRO A 97 -1.27 -5.01 -21.93
N VAL A 98 -2.51 -5.38 -21.57
CA VAL A 98 -2.78 -6.51 -20.66
C VAL A 98 -2.21 -7.81 -21.24
N VAL A 99 -2.34 -8.00 -22.56
CA VAL A 99 -1.73 -9.12 -23.30
C VAL A 99 -0.54 -8.58 -24.08
N ALA A 100 0.67 -8.77 -23.56
CA ALA A 100 1.91 -8.30 -24.18
C ALA A 100 2.50 -9.35 -25.14
N GLY A 101 3.30 -8.88 -26.11
CA GLY A 101 3.89 -9.71 -27.16
C GLY A 101 5.31 -10.23 -26.89
N ASN A 102 5.91 -9.89 -25.74
CA ASN A 102 7.25 -10.34 -25.35
C ASN A 102 7.31 -10.64 -23.84
N THR A 103 8.32 -11.40 -23.41
CA THR A 103 8.45 -11.89 -22.03
C THR A 103 8.47 -10.78 -20.98
N GLU A 104 9.26 -9.72 -21.20
CA GLU A 104 9.38 -8.59 -20.27
C GLU A 104 8.04 -7.85 -20.12
N GLY A 105 7.37 -7.57 -21.24
CA GLY A 105 6.05 -6.97 -21.26
C GLY A 105 5.00 -7.86 -20.58
N CYS A 106 5.06 -9.18 -20.75
CA CYS A 106 4.18 -10.12 -20.08
C CYS A 106 4.36 -10.09 -18.56
N MET A 107 5.62 -10.05 -18.09
CA MET A 107 5.93 -9.95 -16.67
C MET A 107 5.48 -8.59 -16.10
N ARG A 108 5.82 -7.48 -16.75
CA ARG A 108 5.37 -6.13 -16.32
C ARG A 108 3.85 -6.02 -16.30
N SER A 109 3.17 -6.54 -17.33
CA SER A 109 1.72 -6.52 -17.44
C SER A 109 1.08 -7.34 -16.31
N GLY A 110 1.54 -8.57 -16.12
CA GLY A 110 1.08 -9.44 -15.04
C GLY A 110 1.28 -8.82 -13.67
N SER A 111 2.42 -8.18 -13.42
CA SER A 111 2.69 -7.50 -12.15
C SER A 111 1.84 -6.26 -11.94
N LEU A 112 1.66 -5.41 -12.97
CA LEU A 112 0.86 -4.18 -12.88
C LEU A 112 -0.62 -4.49 -12.68
N TYR A 113 -1.24 -5.14 -13.67
CA TYR A 113 -2.67 -5.44 -13.66
C TYR A 113 -3.01 -6.51 -12.63
N GLY A 114 -2.12 -7.48 -12.38
CA GLY A 114 -2.32 -8.50 -11.37
C GLY A 114 -2.35 -7.92 -9.95
N ASN A 115 -1.53 -6.91 -9.63
CA ASN A 115 -1.62 -6.24 -8.34
C ASN A 115 -2.87 -5.35 -8.22
N ALA A 116 -3.33 -4.72 -9.30
CA ALA A 116 -4.63 -4.04 -9.28
C ALA A 116 -5.76 -5.03 -8.95
N CYS A 117 -5.81 -6.18 -9.63
CA CYS A 117 -6.76 -7.26 -9.35
C CYS A 117 -6.61 -7.84 -7.94
N LEU A 118 -5.37 -7.97 -7.44
CA LEU A 118 -5.09 -8.42 -6.06
C LEU A 118 -5.75 -7.47 -5.06
N ILE A 119 -5.54 -6.16 -5.19
CA ILE A 119 -6.10 -5.16 -4.27
C ILE A 119 -7.62 -5.24 -4.29
N GLU A 120 -8.23 -5.16 -5.48
CA GLU A 120 -9.69 -5.24 -5.64
C GLU A 120 -10.27 -6.54 -5.06
N GLY A 121 -9.66 -7.67 -5.40
CA GLY A 121 -10.13 -8.99 -4.96
C GLY A 121 -9.95 -9.23 -3.47
N MET A 122 -8.91 -8.68 -2.86
CA MET A 122 -8.67 -8.75 -1.42
C MET A 122 -9.64 -7.86 -0.66
N VAL A 123 -9.82 -6.61 -1.09
CA VAL A 123 -10.77 -5.68 -0.47
C VAL A 123 -12.18 -6.25 -0.52
N ALA A 124 -12.64 -6.73 -1.67
CA ALA A 124 -13.98 -7.32 -1.81
C ALA A 124 -14.18 -8.55 -0.88
N ARG A 125 -13.14 -9.37 -0.68
CA ARG A 125 -13.19 -10.51 0.27
C ARG A 125 -13.26 -10.04 1.71
N MET A 126 -12.48 -9.03 2.07
CA MET A 126 -12.51 -8.42 3.40
C MET A 126 -13.88 -7.81 3.70
N GLU A 127 -14.45 -7.05 2.76
CA GLU A 127 -15.79 -6.47 2.92
C GLU A 127 -16.88 -7.55 3.07
N ALA A 128 -16.79 -8.64 2.29
CA ALA A 128 -17.70 -9.77 2.40
C ALA A 128 -17.60 -10.51 3.74
N GLU A 129 -16.38 -10.64 4.29
CA GLU A 129 -16.14 -11.27 5.59
C GLU A 129 -16.61 -10.37 6.75
N LEU A 130 -16.36 -9.07 6.66
CA LEU A 130 -16.66 -8.09 7.71
C LEU A 130 -18.13 -7.64 7.71
N GLY A 131 -18.81 -7.73 6.58
CA GLY A 131 -20.20 -7.30 6.42
C GLY A 131 -20.41 -5.79 6.27
N TYR A 132 -19.35 -5.03 6.00
CA TYR A 132 -19.41 -3.59 5.75
C TYR A 132 -18.36 -3.16 4.71
N PRO A 133 -18.62 -2.07 3.95
CA PRO A 133 -17.67 -1.56 2.98
C PRO A 133 -16.45 -0.94 3.66
N LEU A 134 -15.30 -0.98 2.98
CA LEU A 134 -14.04 -0.42 3.44
C LEU A 134 -13.63 0.74 2.54
N ARG A 135 -13.23 1.86 3.16
CA ARG A 135 -12.49 2.87 2.42
C ARG A 135 -11.09 2.38 2.10
N VAL A 136 -10.70 2.40 0.83
CA VAL A 136 -9.35 2.01 0.41
C VAL A 136 -8.42 3.23 0.42
N ILE A 137 -7.39 3.17 1.26
CA ILE A 137 -6.29 4.14 1.28
C ILE A 137 -5.06 3.45 0.70
N LEU A 138 -4.46 4.03 -0.34
CA LEU A 138 -3.29 3.47 -1.02
C LEU A 138 -2.05 4.31 -0.73
N THR A 139 -0.95 3.68 -0.35
CA THR A 139 0.35 4.31 -0.11
C THR A 139 1.49 3.39 -0.59
N GLY A 140 2.73 3.84 -0.43
CA GLY A 140 3.93 3.09 -0.79
C GLY A 140 4.44 3.42 -2.20
N GLY A 141 5.68 3.01 -2.47
CA GLY A 141 6.44 3.45 -3.64
C GLY A 141 5.81 3.09 -4.99
N HIS A 142 5.03 2.00 -5.07
CA HIS A 142 4.37 1.59 -6.32
C HIS A 142 2.93 2.08 -6.44
N ALA A 143 2.41 2.84 -5.47
CA ALA A 143 1.02 3.29 -5.47
C ALA A 143 0.68 4.18 -6.67
N SER A 144 1.60 5.05 -7.09
CA SER A 144 1.41 5.92 -8.26
C SER A 144 1.25 5.14 -9.57
N LEU A 145 1.87 3.96 -9.67
CA LEU A 145 1.80 3.10 -10.83
C LEU A 145 0.53 2.24 -10.83
N ILE A 146 0.14 1.71 -9.68
CA ILE A 146 -1.01 0.79 -9.60
C ILE A 146 -2.35 1.54 -9.53
N HIS A 147 -2.39 2.70 -8.85
CA HIS A 147 -3.62 3.47 -8.63
C HIS A 147 -4.44 3.77 -9.89
N PRO A 148 -3.84 4.18 -11.02
CA PRO A 148 -4.60 4.47 -12.26
C PRO A 148 -5.30 3.25 -12.88
N HIS A 149 -4.90 2.03 -12.48
CA HIS A 149 -5.45 0.78 -13.00
C HIS A 149 -6.49 0.14 -12.08
N LEU A 150 -6.75 0.74 -10.91
CA LEU A 150 -7.81 0.31 -10.01
C LEU A 150 -9.17 0.77 -10.54
N LYS A 151 -10.16 -0.12 -10.46
CA LYS A 151 -11.58 0.12 -10.71
C LYS A 151 -12.32 0.49 -9.43
N CYS A 152 -11.81 0.06 -8.27
CA CYS A 152 -12.38 0.47 -6.98
C CYS A 152 -11.99 1.90 -6.63
N ALA A 153 -12.84 2.59 -5.87
CA ALA A 153 -12.52 3.92 -5.37
C ALA A 153 -11.43 3.81 -4.30
N ALA A 154 -10.24 4.32 -4.62
CA ALA A 154 -9.11 4.36 -3.71
C ALA A 154 -8.54 5.78 -3.61
N VAL A 155 -8.20 6.21 -2.40
CA VAL A 155 -7.52 7.47 -2.15
C VAL A 155 -6.04 7.20 -2.02
N ARG A 156 -5.22 7.81 -2.88
CA ARG A 156 -3.77 7.72 -2.79
C ARG A 156 -3.24 8.78 -1.82
N VAL A 157 -2.44 8.36 -0.85
CA VAL A 157 -1.77 9.25 0.11
C VAL A 157 -0.27 8.98 0.02
N GLU A 158 0.49 9.99 -0.41
CA GLU A 158 1.96 9.90 -0.48
C GLU A 158 2.56 10.02 0.92
N GLU A 159 3.63 9.28 1.19
CA GLU A 159 4.39 9.39 2.45
C GLU A 159 3.56 9.21 3.72
N LEU A 160 2.50 8.38 3.68
CA LEU A 160 1.56 8.18 4.79
C LEU A 160 2.27 7.86 6.12
N LEU A 161 3.33 7.05 6.07
CA LEU A 161 4.12 6.68 7.25
C LEU A 161 4.76 7.91 7.89
N MET A 162 5.42 8.76 7.08
CA MET A 162 6.08 9.96 7.55
C MET A 162 5.08 10.99 8.08
N GLN A 163 3.95 11.15 7.39
CA GLN A 163 2.86 12.01 7.86
C GLN A 163 2.30 11.51 9.20
N GLY A 164 2.14 10.20 9.35
CA GLY A 164 1.72 9.53 10.57
C GLY A 164 2.67 9.74 11.74
N LEU A 165 3.97 9.50 11.52
CA LEU A 165 5.00 9.72 12.55
C LEU A 165 5.03 11.18 12.99
N TYR A 166 4.93 12.12 12.05
CA TYR A 166 4.89 13.56 12.36
C TYR A 166 3.65 13.93 13.18
N PHE A 167 2.48 13.39 12.83
CA PHE A 167 1.24 13.59 13.57
C PHE A 167 1.34 13.06 15.00
N ILE A 168 1.84 11.84 15.18
CA ILE A 168 2.05 11.23 16.50
C ILE A 168 3.05 12.06 17.32
N TYR A 169 4.17 12.46 16.71
CA TYR A 169 5.16 13.32 17.37
C TYR A 169 4.54 14.62 17.88
N LYS A 170 3.75 15.32 17.05
CA LYS A 170 3.04 16.54 17.47
C LYS A 170 2.11 16.31 18.64
N GLN A 171 1.32 15.23 18.63
CA GLN A 171 0.43 14.92 19.74
C GLN A 171 1.19 14.67 21.05
N ILE A 172 2.32 13.98 21.00
CA ILE A 172 3.17 13.73 22.17
C ILE A 172 3.81 15.04 22.67
N ALA A 173 4.32 15.88 21.76
CA ALA A 173 4.89 17.18 22.10
C ALA A 173 3.86 18.10 22.77
N ASP A 174 2.67 18.21 22.19
CA ASP A 174 1.58 19.05 22.73
C ASP A 174 1.08 18.56 24.11
N GLN A 175 1.11 17.25 24.36
CA GLN A 175 0.78 16.67 25.68
C GLN A 175 1.88 16.92 26.71
N THR A 176 3.14 16.94 26.27
CA THR A 176 4.28 17.24 27.13
C THR A 176 4.25 18.71 27.57
N ASP A 177 3.98 19.64 26.64
CA ASP A 177 3.83 21.06 26.96
C ASP A 177 2.65 21.34 27.91
N ARG A 178 1.52 20.63 27.77
CA ARG A 178 0.39 20.70 28.72
C ARG A 178 0.65 20.01 30.06
N GLY A 179 1.68 19.15 30.14
CA GLY A 179 2.12 18.48 31.37
C GLY A 179 3.13 19.28 32.19
N VAL A 180 3.66 20.39 31.66
CA VAL A 180 4.56 21.31 32.38
C VAL A 180 3.77 22.39 33.16
N GLU A 181 2.45 22.47 32.98
CA GLU A 181 1.60 23.31 33.85
C GLU A 181 1.16 22.52 35.09
N THR A 182 1.97 22.53 36.15
CA THR A 182 1.50 22.50 37.57
C THR A 182 2.66 22.89 38.50
N PRO A 183 2.40 23.44 39.70
CA PRO A 183 1.55 24.57 40.11
C PRO A 183 2.35 25.86 40.42
#